data_AF-A0A352RYR7-F1
#
_entry.id   AF-A0A352RYR7-F1
#
_cell.length_a   1.000
_cell.length_b   1.000
_cell.length_c   1.000
_cell.angle_alpha   90.00
_cell.angle_beta   90.00
_cell.angle_gamma   90.00
#
_symmetry.space_group_name_H-M   'P 1'
#
loop_
_entity.id
_entity.type
_entity.pdbx_description
1 polymer ?
#
loop_
_entity_poly.entity_id
_entity_poly.type
_entity_poly.pdbx_seq_one_letter_code
_entity_poly.pdbx_strand_id
1 'polypeptide(L)'
;MLIQIPNVLTPEEVRYCRQRLESSNWVDGRATAGDLAAQSKLNLQIPVDSEVAQELGEFILTALGRNASYHSAALPLRVLPPMFNRYEGGMTFGTHVDNAIRTVPGTGGMRIRADVSSTLFLTDPDEYD
;
A
#
# COMPACT_ATOMS: atom_id res chain seq x y z
N MET A 1 -16.93 -4.95 -7.36
CA MET A 1 -17.49 -3.70 -6.79
C MET A 1 -16.32 -2.94 -6.19
N LEU A 2 -16.17 -1.64 -6.48
CA LEU A 2 -15.14 -0.78 -5.88
C LEU A 2 -15.83 0.45 -5.25
N ILE A 3 -15.23 1.02 -4.21
CA ILE A 3 -15.69 2.22 -3.54
C ILE A 3 -14.53 3.21 -3.49
N GLN A 4 -14.80 4.48 -3.83
CA GLN A 4 -13.85 5.56 -3.69
C GLN A 4 -14.14 6.32 -2.40
N ILE A 5 -13.11 6.55 -1.60
CA ILE A 5 -13.19 7.30 -0.35
C ILE A 5 -12.28 8.52 -0.49
N PRO A 6 -12.82 9.72 -0.77
CA PRO A 6 -12.02 10.91 -0.97
C PRO A 6 -11.45 11.42 0.35
N ASN A 7 -10.35 12.18 0.27
CA ASN A 7 -9.79 12.95 1.38
C ASN A 7 -9.50 12.13 2.65
N VAL A 8 -9.01 10.89 2.48
CA VAL A 8 -8.53 10.06 3.61
C VAL A 8 -7.34 10.73 4.31
N LEU A 9 -6.46 11.35 3.53
CA LEU A 9 -5.37 12.20 3.99
C LEU A 9 -5.64 13.66 3.59
N THR A 10 -5.19 14.60 4.41
CA THR A 10 -5.15 16.02 4.00
C THR A 10 -3.98 16.29 3.05
N PRO A 11 -3.98 17.42 2.31
CA PRO A 11 -2.84 17.79 1.46
C PRO A 11 -1.50 17.90 2.21
N GLU A 12 -1.50 18.32 3.48
CA GLU A 12 -0.32 18.36 4.35
C GLU A 12 0.19 16.95 4.65
N GLU A 13 -0.73 16.03 4.94
CA GLU A 13 -0.42 14.63 5.26
C GLU A 13 0.12 13.89 4.02
N VAL A 14 -0.42 14.18 2.83
CA VAL A 14 0.12 13.67 1.56
C VAL A 14 1.54 14.19 1.33
N ARG A 15 1.77 15.51 1.49
CA ARG A 15 3.10 16.12 1.36
C ARG A 15 4.11 15.51 2.33
N TYR A 16 3.69 15.28 3.58
CA TYR A 16 4.52 14.59 4.58
C TYR A 16 4.95 13.20 4.10
N CYS A 17 3.98 12.37 3.67
CA CYS A 17 4.27 11.03 3.18
C CYS A 17 5.24 11.07 1.99
N ARG A 18 5.01 11.95 1.02
CA ARG A 18 5.87 12.09 -0.17
C ARG A 18 7.30 12.48 0.20
N GLN A 19 7.49 13.48 1.06
CA GLN A 19 8.83 13.93 1.47
C GLN A 19 9.65 12.79 2.11
N ARG A 20 9.01 11.95 2.92
CA ARG A 20 9.65 10.79 3.54
C ARG A 20 9.98 9.71 2.49
N LEU A 21 9.06 9.45 1.56
CA LEU A 21 9.23 8.47 0.49
C LEU A 21 10.29 8.86 -0.55
N GLU A 22 10.42 10.15 -0.87
CA GLU A 22 11.39 10.67 -1.85
C GLU A 22 12.84 10.45 -1.40
N SER A 23 13.10 10.52 -0.08
CA SER A 23 14.43 10.29 0.50
C SER A 23 14.72 8.82 0.83
N SER A 24 13.79 7.91 0.52
CA SER A 24 13.88 6.50 0.88
C SER A 24 14.62 5.65 -0.16
N ASN A 25 15.13 4.49 0.29
CA ASN A 25 15.73 3.51 -0.60
C ASN A 25 14.65 2.69 -1.32
N TRP A 26 14.47 2.95 -2.61
CA TRP A 26 13.55 2.21 -3.48
C TRP A 26 14.24 0.97 -4.06
N VAL A 27 13.62 -0.20 -3.92
CA VAL A 27 14.12 -1.47 -4.45
C VAL A 27 13.19 -2.04 -5.50
N ASP A 28 13.65 -3.02 -6.27
CA ASP A 28 12.82 -3.75 -7.24
C ASP A 28 11.64 -4.44 -6.51
N GLY A 29 10.42 -4.07 -6.88
CA GLY A 29 9.23 -4.55 -6.20
C GLY A 29 8.88 -6.01 -6.49
N ARG A 30 9.58 -6.70 -7.40
CA ARG A 30 9.46 -8.17 -7.54
C ARG A 30 9.87 -8.92 -6.29
N ALA A 31 10.75 -8.34 -5.46
CA ALA A 31 11.23 -8.95 -4.22
C ALA A 31 10.12 -9.19 -3.17
N THR A 32 8.98 -8.52 -3.29
CA THR A 32 7.87 -8.58 -2.31
C THR A 32 6.60 -9.22 -2.87
N ALA A 33 6.60 -9.59 -4.15
CA ALA A 33 5.47 -10.22 -4.79
C ALA A 33 5.42 -11.72 -4.48
N GLY A 34 4.22 -12.28 -4.34
CA GLY A 34 4.06 -13.74 -4.38
C GLY A 34 4.39 -14.27 -5.78
N ASP A 35 4.70 -15.57 -5.90
CA ASP A 35 5.22 -16.17 -7.14
C ASP A 35 4.42 -15.84 -8.40
N LEU A 36 3.08 -15.81 -8.30
CA LEU A 36 2.18 -15.48 -9.42
C LEU A 36 2.24 -14.00 -9.81
N ALA A 37 2.34 -13.11 -8.82
CA ALA A 37 2.39 -11.67 -9.02
C ALA A 37 3.76 -11.20 -9.52
N ALA A 38 4.84 -11.87 -9.11
CA ALA A 38 6.22 -11.47 -9.45
C ALA A 38 6.48 -11.48 -10.96
N GLN A 39 5.78 -12.34 -11.72
CA GLN A 39 5.95 -12.44 -13.18
C GLN A 39 5.38 -11.24 -13.95
N SER A 40 4.46 -10.49 -13.33
CA SER A 40 3.78 -9.36 -13.97
C SER A 40 4.13 -8.01 -13.32
N LYS A 41 5.03 -8.00 -12.32
CA LYS A 41 5.40 -6.81 -11.55
C LYS A 41 6.69 -6.20 -12.07
N LEU A 42 6.59 -4.99 -12.58
CA LEU A 42 7.71 -4.12 -12.89
C LEU A 42 7.43 -2.79 -12.21
N ASN A 43 7.91 -2.62 -10.98
CA ASN A 43 7.75 -1.38 -10.22
C ASN A 43 8.88 -1.24 -9.18
N LEU A 44 8.87 -0.13 -8.46
CA LEU A 44 9.69 0.08 -7.28
C LEU A 44 8.86 -0.06 -6.01
N GLN A 45 9.49 -0.50 -4.93
CA GLN A 45 8.87 -0.62 -3.63
C GLN A 45 9.85 -0.28 -2.51
N ILE A 46 9.34 0.30 -1.42
CA ILE A 46 10.10 0.46 -0.18
C ILE A 46 10.17 -0.89 0.56
N PRO A 47 11.35 -1.31 1.07
CA PRO A 47 11.47 -2.51 1.91
C PRO A 47 10.50 -2.48 3.09
N VAL A 48 9.77 -3.57 3.28
CA VAL A 48 8.69 -3.67 4.29
C VAL A 48 9.18 -3.59 5.73
N ASP A 49 10.46 -3.87 5.95
CA ASP A 49 11.16 -3.81 7.22
C ASP A 49 11.88 -2.48 7.47
N SER A 50 11.85 -1.55 6.50
CA SER A 50 12.46 -0.24 6.67
C SER A 50 11.71 0.62 7.69
N GLU A 51 12.45 1.48 8.40
CA GLU A 51 11.88 2.40 9.40
C GLU A 51 10.80 3.31 8.80
N VAL A 52 11.01 3.80 7.58
CA VAL A 52 10.06 4.67 6.87
C VAL A 52 8.77 3.93 6.51
N ALA A 53 8.83 2.64 6.14
CA ALA A 53 7.62 1.86 5.86
C ALA A 53 6.80 1.61 7.13
N GLN A 54 7.46 1.37 8.26
CA GLN A 54 6.79 1.19 9.55
C GLN A 54 6.14 2.51 10.00
N GLU A 55 6.90 3.60 9.98
CA GLU A 55 6.43 4.94 10.37
C GLU A 55 5.23 5.39 9.54
N LEU A 56 5.35 5.39 8.21
CA LEU A 56 4.26 5.82 7.33
C LEU A 56 3.10 4.82 7.34
N GLY A 57 3.38 3.53 7.58
CA GLY A 57 2.37 2.51 7.75
C GLY A 57 1.48 2.78 8.97
N GLU A 58 2.07 3.05 10.12
CA GLU A 58 1.33 3.44 11.35
C GLU A 58 0.55 4.74 11.16
N PHE A 59 1.15 5.72 10.48
CA PHE A 59 0.51 6.98 10.14
C PHE A 59 -0.76 6.77 9.29
N ILE A 60 -0.67 5.98 8.22
CA ILE A 60 -1.80 5.66 7.35
C ILE A 60 -2.86 4.84 8.09
N LEU A 61 -2.46 3.86 8.90
CA LEU A 61 -3.41 3.08 9.71
C LEU A 61 -4.17 3.96 10.70
N THR A 62 -3.51 4.97 11.28
CA THR A 62 -4.16 5.97 12.14
C THR A 62 -5.18 6.79 11.35
N ALA A 63 -4.83 7.24 10.13
CA ALA A 63 -5.76 7.99 9.27
C ALA A 63 -6.97 7.17 8.83
N LEU A 64 -6.77 5.89 8.49
CA LEU A 64 -7.86 4.95 8.18
C LEU A 64 -8.75 4.70 9.40
N GLY A 65 -8.15 4.55 10.58
CA GLY A 65 -8.86 4.29 11.85
C GLY A 65 -9.82 5.41 12.27
N ARG A 66 -9.56 6.66 11.86
CA ARG A 66 -10.47 7.80 12.09
C ARG A 66 -11.47 8.04 10.96
N ASN A 67 -11.40 7.28 9.85
CA ASN A 67 -12.25 7.50 8.68
C ASN A 67 -13.53 6.63 8.74
N ALA A 68 -14.67 7.24 9.08
CA ALA A 68 -15.95 6.54 9.22
C ALA A 68 -16.41 5.83 7.93
N SER A 69 -16.16 6.43 6.76
CA SER A 69 -16.50 5.83 5.46
C SER A 69 -15.71 4.55 5.20
N TYR A 70 -14.41 4.55 5.53
CA TYR A 70 -13.57 3.35 5.42
C TYR A 70 -14.05 2.24 6.36
N HIS A 71 -14.36 2.59 7.61
CA HIS A 71 -14.89 1.62 8.57
C HIS A 71 -16.21 1.00 8.09
N SER A 72 -17.13 1.81 7.58
CA SER A 72 -18.41 1.30 7.07
C SER A 72 -18.26 0.45 5.81
N ALA A 73 -17.29 0.75 4.95
CA ALA A 73 -17.08 0.04 3.69
C ALA A 73 -16.29 -1.27 3.87
N ALA A 74 -15.24 -1.26 4.68
CA ALA A 74 -14.29 -2.36 4.81
C ALA A 74 -14.50 -3.24 6.06
N LEU A 75 -15.16 -2.71 7.10
CA LEU A 75 -15.35 -3.39 8.40
C LEU A 75 -14.05 -4.06 8.91
N PRO A 76 -12.95 -3.30 9.06
CA PRO A 76 -11.62 -3.88 9.18
C PRO A 76 -11.45 -4.65 10.51
N LEU A 77 -11.21 -5.96 10.42
CA LEU A 77 -10.80 -6.78 11.57
C LEU A 77 -9.27 -6.79 11.76
N ARG A 78 -8.53 -6.91 10.65
CA ARG A 78 -7.06 -6.87 10.58
C ARG A 78 -6.66 -6.23 9.26
N VAL A 79 -5.59 -5.44 9.29
CA VAL A 79 -5.05 -4.77 8.09
C VAL A 79 -3.60 -5.23 7.94
N LEU A 80 -3.20 -5.64 6.73
CA LEU A 80 -1.78 -5.85 6.45
C LEU A 80 -1.05 -4.50 6.55
N PRO A 81 0.16 -4.46 7.11
CA PRO A 81 0.97 -3.25 7.08
C PRO A 81 1.01 -2.66 5.67
N PRO A 82 0.71 -1.35 5.49
CA PRO A 82 0.73 -0.71 4.19
C PRO A 82 2.09 -0.90 3.49
N MET A 83 2.03 -1.12 2.18
CA MET A 83 3.21 -1.21 1.32
C MET A 83 3.27 0.01 0.40
N PHE A 84 4.46 0.54 0.18
CA PHE A 84 4.68 1.76 -0.60
C PHE A 84 5.32 1.40 -1.94
N ASN A 85 4.56 1.61 -3.01
CA ASN A 85 4.97 1.28 -4.37
C ASN A 85 5.12 2.56 -5.19
N ARG A 86 6.07 2.58 -6.13
CA ARG A 86 6.25 3.66 -7.11
C ARG A 86 6.30 3.07 -8.51
N TYR A 87 5.62 3.74 -9.41
CA TYR A 87 5.57 3.41 -10.83
C TYR A 87 6.05 4.63 -11.61
N GLU A 88 6.95 4.41 -12.55
CA GLU A 88 7.49 5.42 -13.47
C GLU A 88 7.33 4.92 -14.90
N GLY A 89 7.68 5.73 -15.90
CA GLY A 89 7.50 5.41 -17.32
C GLY A 89 7.83 3.95 -17.68
N GLY A 90 6.85 3.24 -18.23
CA GLY A 90 6.97 1.83 -18.65
C GLY A 90 6.85 0.79 -17.53
N MET A 91 6.81 1.19 -16.26
CA MET A 91 6.51 0.31 -15.13
C MET A 91 5.04 -0.11 -15.15
N THR A 92 4.76 -1.34 -14.73
CA THR A 92 3.40 -1.88 -14.73
C THR A 92 3.24 -2.98 -13.69
N PHE A 93 1.99 -3.24 -13.34
CA PHE A 93 1.61 -4.45 -12.65
C PHE A 93 0.47 -5.09 -13.42
N GLY A 94 0.81 -6.09 -14.24
CA GLY A 94 -0.13 -6.73 -15.15
C GLY A 94 -1.32 -7.35 -14.43
N THR A 95 -2.36 -7.69 -15.19
CA THR A 95 -3.57 -8.32 -14.66
C THR A 95 -3.23 -9.58 -13.88
N HIS A 96 -3.69 -9.65 -12.63
CA HIS A 96 -3.48 -10.78 -11.73
C HIS A 96 -4.60 -10.87 -10.69
N VAL A 97 -4.57 -11.95 -9.91
CA VAL A 97 -5.44 -12.14 -8.74
C VAL A 97 -4.55 -12.23 -7.50
N ASP A 98 -4.89 -11.46 -6.46
CA ASP A 98 -4.19 -11.51 -5.19
C ASP A 98 -4.35 -12.87 -4.49
N ASN A 99 -3.32 -13.29 -3.74
CA ASN A 99 -3.41 -14.47 -2.90
C ASN A 99 -4.48 -14.29 -1.82
N ALA A 100 -5.44 -15.22 -1.76
CA ALA A 100 -6.56 -15.18 -0.81
C ALA A 100 -6.12 -15.21 0.67
N ILE A 101 -4.97 -15.82 0.97
CA ILE A 101 -4.39 -15.88 2.31
C ILE A 101 -3.02 -15.21 2.29
N ARG A 102 -2.79 -14.30 3.23
CA ARG A 102 -1.56 -13.54 3.38
C ARG A 102 -0.96 -13.79 4.76
N THR A 103 0.36 -13.97 4.81
CA THR A 103 1.10 -13.99 6.08
C THR A 103 1.42 -12.56 6.48
N VAL A 104 1.15 -12.21 7.74
CA VAL A 104 1.48 -10.89 8.29
C VAL A 104 2.98 -10.88 8.65
N PRO A 105 3.77 -9.93 8.11
CA PRO A 105 5.18 -9.81 8.46
C PRO A 105 5.37 -9.55 9.97
N GLY A 106 6.45 -10.07 10.55
CA GLY A 106 6.80 -9.81 11.97
C GLY A 106 5.95 -10.52 13.03
N THR A 107 4.88 -11.23 12.65
CA THR A 107 3.94 -11.85 13.63
C THR A 107 4.13 -13.36 13.80
N GLY A 108 5.32 -13.89 13.52
CA GLY A 108 5.61 -15.33 13.69
C GLY A 108 4.71 -16.28 12.88
N GLY A 109 4.25 -15.85 11.69
CA GLY A 109 3.44 -16.70 10.80
C GLY A 109 1.93 -16.54 10.92
N MET A 110 1.42 -15.52 11.62
CA MET A 110 -0.01 -15.18 11.57
C MET A 110 -0.49 -15.04 10.12
N ARG A 111 -1.62 -15.66 9.80
CA ARG A 111 -2.27 -15.56 8.50
C ARG A 111 -3.58 -14.79 8.60
N ILE A 112 -3.90 -14.06 7.55
CA ILE A 112 -5.19 -13.39 7.38
C ILE A 112 -5.76 -13.68 5.98
N ARG A 113 -7.09 -13.58 5.87
CA ARG A 113 -7.79 -13.64 4.58
C ARG A 113 -7.83 -12.24 3.97
N ALA A 114 -7.47 -12.12 2.69
CA ALA A 114 -7.50 -10.85 1.96
C ALA A 114 -8.91 -10.60 1.42
N ASP A 115 -9.78 -10.08 2.28
CA ASP A 115 -11.20 -9.82 1.94
C ASP A 115 -11.38 -8.65 0.99
N VAL A 116 -10.60 -7.59 1.19
CA VAL A 116 -10.59 -6.38 0.37
C VAL A 116 -9.14 -5.90 0.21
N SER A 117 -8.84 -5.36 -0.97
CA SER A 117 -7.61 -4.61 -1.24
C SER A 117 -7.92 -3.12 -1.22
N SER A 118 -6.94 -2.29 -0.85
CA SER A 118 -7.09 -0.84 -0.82
C SER A 118 -5.83 -0.16 -1.36
N THR A 119 -6.02 0.86 -2.19
CA THR A 119 -4.96 1.71 -2.70
C THR A 119 -5.20 3.13 -2.21
N LEU A 120 -4.23 3.68 -1.49
CA LEU A 120 -4.23 5.09 -1.11
C LEU A 120 -3.27 5.83 -2.03
N PHE A 121 -3.80 6.72 -2.86
CA PHE A 121 -3.02 7.49 -3.80
C PHE A 121 -2.27 8.61 -3.07
N LEU A 122 -0.96 8.72 -3.32
CA LEU A 122 -0.09 9.76 -2.75
C LEU A 122 0.42 10.74 -3.83
N THR A 123 0.02 10.52 -5.07
CA THR A 123 0.33 11.36 -6.23
C THR A 123 -0.96 11.77 -6.90
N ASP A 124 -1.08 13.05 -7.25
CA ASP A 124 -2.25 13.54 -7.96
C ASP A 124 -2.33 12.87 -9.33
N PRO A 125 -3.51 12.41 -9.79
CA PRO A 125 -3.66 11.82 -11.13
C PRO A 125 -3.16 12.73 -12.26
N ASP A 126 -3.16 14.06 -12.10
CA ASP A 126 -2.67 14.98 -13.13
C ASP A 126 -1.13 15.08 -13.17
N GLU A 127 -0.41 14.44 -12.23
CA GLU A 127 1.06 14.40 -12.19
C GLU A 127 1.66 13.22 -12.98
N TYR A 128 0.86 12.33 -13.57
CA TYR A 128 1.33 11.18 -14.35
C TYR A 128 0.41 10.81 -15.53
N ASP A 129 0.98 10.22 -16.58
CA ASP A 129 0.29 9.75 -17.79
C ASP A 129 -0.32 8.34 -17.64
#